data_AF-A0A535J672-F1
#
_entry.id   AF-A0A535J672-F1
#
_cell.length_a   1.000
_cell.length_b   1.000
_cell.length_c   1.000
_cell.angle_alpha   90.00
_cell.angle_beta   90.00
_cell.angle_gamma   90.00
#
_symmetry.space_group_name_H-M   'P 1'
#
loop_
_entity.id
_entity.type
_entity.pdbx_description
1 polymer ?
#
loop_
_entity_poly.entity_id
_entity_poly.type
_entity_poly.pdbx_seq_one_letter_code
_entity_poly.pdbx_strand_id
1 'polypeptide(L)'
;MALPRPAPTRRVFRPARRVSWGTWIFVIVVLLITIGALGAFLQVVLPQRVGQLAQSEAAELDLARKGTTDASSTLSRVWLDLSAQGTMSLSDAQLTRDLALAKSAEKAAGDALGHVQLAQSYMAQADGLPFQLHSPAFIATDRPALQHLDRALQATLKLTHAAVLQITLAQQVTQDAQKISTTLDVALNARLWADAARAASTLADDLKPQQVSAGFADALLDPLWASWIDGMVSVVTSAQQYALAAAANQTQVAQQSAKNLANARQQAAASLAAAQNGAAAWQAKTIQPLLDTVTRETAAGA
;
A
#
# COMPACT_ATOMS: atom_id res chain seq x y z
N MET A 1 17.72 22.26 -93.31
CA MET A 1 18.02 20.93 -92.75
C MET A 1 17.45 20.88 -91.35
N ALA A 2 16.41 20.08 -91.12
CA ALA A 2 15.77 19.92 -89.81
C ALA A 2 15.86 18.44 -89.40
N LEU A 3 16.38 18.21 -88.20
CA LEU A 3 16.68 16.90 -87.60
C LEU A 3 15.42 16.04 -87.45
N PRO A 4 15.53 14.70 -87.59
CA PRO A 4 14.37 13.81 -87.51
C PRO A 4 13.84 13.74 -86.08
N ARG A 5 12.52 13.96 -85.93
CA ARG A 5 11.82 13.81 -84.65
C ARG A 5 11.91 12.35 -84.15
N PRO A 6 12.14 12.11 -82.85
CA PRO A 6 12.15 10.75 -82.29
C PRO A 6 10.77 10.11 -82.43
N ALA A 7 10.72 8.90 -83.00
CA ALA A 7 9.50 8.14 -83.14
C ALA A 7 8.94 7.74 -81.75
N PRO A 8 7.60 7.79 -81.55
CA PRO A 8 6.99 7.44 -80.27
C PRO A 8 7.23 5.97 -79.92
N THR A 9 7.64 5.70 -78.68
CA THR A 9 7.88 4.35 -78.16
C THR A 9 6.56 3.57 -78.16
N ARG A 10 6.43 2.58 -79.06
CA ARG A 10 5.25 1.72 -79.17
C ARG A 10 5.13 0.87 -77.89
N ARG A 11 4.18 1.18 -77.00
CA ARG A 11 3.81 0.28 -75.90
C ARG A 11 3.14 -0.96 -76.52
N VAL A 12 3.88 -2.05 -76.63
CA VAL A 12 3.36 -3.34 -77.09
C VAL A 12 2.47 -3.91 -75.99
N PHE A 13 1.17 -4.02 -76.27
CA PHE A 13 0.25 -4.78 -75.42
C PHE A 13 0.70 -6.24 -75.45
N ARG A 14 1.36 -6.70 -74.38
CA ARG A 14 1.64 -8.13 -74.22
C ARG A 14 0.35 -8.80 -73.75
N PRO A 15 -0.19 -9.81 -74.45
CA PRO A 15 -1.33 -10.55 -73.95
C PRO A 15 -1.00 -11.12 -72.57
N ALA A 16 -1.90 -11.01 -71.60
CA ALA A 16 -1.73 -11.69 -70.32
C ALA A 16 -1.49 -13.18 -70.58
N ARG A 17 -0.34 -13.71 -70.14
CA ARG A 17 -0.02 -15.15 -70.25
C ARG A 17 -1.18 -15.92 -69.64
N ARG A 18 -1.83 -16.80 -70.42
CA ARG A 18 -2.90 -17.66 -69.91
C ARG A 18 -2.32 -18.51 -68.78
N VAL A 19 -2.90 -18.38 -67.59
CA VAL A 19 -2.48 -19.14 -66.40
C VAL A 19 -2.67 -20.63 -66.68
N SER A 20 -1.63 -21.43 -66.44
CA SER A 20 -1.70 -22.86 -66.74
C SER A 20 -2.74 -23.54 -65.85
N TRP A 21 -3.37 -24.60 -66.35
CA TRP A 21 -4.34 -25.40 -65.59
C TRP A 21 -3.71 -25.98 -64.30
N GLY A 22 -2.42 -26.33 -64.33
CA GLY A 22 -1.67 -26.76 -63.15
C GLY A 22 -1.52 -25.67 -62.08
N THR A 23 -1.36 -24.41 -62.48
CA THR A 23 -1.34 -23.28 -61.54
C THR A 23 -2.71 -23.06 -60.90
N TRP A 24 -3.81 -23.26 -61.65
CA TRP A 24 -5.17 -23.20 -61.08
C TRP A 24 -5.42 -24.31 -60.05
N ILE A 25 -5.06 -25.55 -60.37
CA ILE A 25 -5.18 -26.67 -59.42
C ILE A 25 -4.34 -26.39 -58.17
N PHE A 26 -3.10 -25.95 -58.34
CA PHE A 26 -2.22 -25.62 -57.22
C PHE A 26 -2.83 -24.53 -56.31
N VAL A 27 -3.36 -23.45 -56.88
CA VAL A 27 -4.02 -22.37 -56.11
C VAL A 27 -5.22 -22.90 -55.34
N ILE A 28 -6.05 -23.75 -55.96
CA ILE A 28 -7.22 -24.35 -55.30
C ILE A 28 -6.79 -25.27 -54.14
N VAL A 29 -5.78 -26.11 -54.34
CA VAL A 29 -5.26 -27.00 -53.29
C VAL A 29 -4.67 -26.20 -52.13
N VAL A 30 -3.88 -25.16 -52.42
CA VAL A 30 -3.34 -24.27 -51.38
C VAL A 30 -4.46 -23.57 -50.63
N LEU A 31 -5.51 -23.11 -51.32
CA LEU A 31 -6.68 -22.49 -50.69
C LEU A 31 -7.41 -23.47 -49.76
N LEU A 32 -7.64 -24.72 -50.19
CA LEU A 32 -8.28 -25.75 -49.38
C LEU A 32 -7.44 -26.12 -48.15
N ILE A 33 -6.12 -26.23 -48.29
CA ILE A 33 -5.21 -26.45 -47.15
C ILE A 33 -5.27 -25.26 -46.19
N THR A 34 -5.28 -24.03 -46.70
CA THR A 34 -5.34 -22.82 -45.88
C THR A 34 -6.66 -22.73 -45.12
N ILE A 35 -7.80 -23.06 -45.76
CA ILE A 35 -9.11 -23.11 -45.12
C ILE A 35 -9.15 -24.22 -44.06
N GLY A 36 -8.60 -25.40 -44.36
CA GLY A 36 -8.51 -26.51 -43.40
C GLY A 36 -7.65 -26.17 -42.19
N ALA A 37 -6.49 -25.52 -42.40
CA ALA A 37 -5.60 -25.06 -41.33
C ALA A 37 -6.27 -23.96 -40.48
N LEU A 38 -6.98 -23.02 -41.11
CA LEU A 38 -7.75 -21.99 -40.41
C LEU A 38 -8.89 -22.60 -39.58
N GLY A 39 -9.60 -23.60 -40.14
CA GLY A 39 -10.64 -24.35 -39.43
C GLY A 39 -10.10 -25.09 -38.21
N ALA A 40 -8.98 -25.81 -38.35
CA ALA A 40 -8.32 -26.49 -37.23
C ALA A 40 -7.81 -25.51 -36.16
N PHE A 41 -7.27 -24.37 -36.59
CA PHE A 41 -6.85 -23.30 -35.67
C PHE A 41 -8.04 -22.75 -34.86
N LEU A 42 -9.14 -22.41 -35.51
CA LEU A 42 -10.32 -21.84 -34.87
C LEU A 42 -11.07 -22.85 -33.97
N GLN A 43 -11.10 -24.13 -34.34
CA GLN A 43 -11.87 -25.15 -33.62
C GLN A 43 -11.09 -25.86 -32.51
N VAL A 44 -9.76 -25.95 -32.62
CA VAL A 44 -8.95 -26.75 -31.70
C VAL A 44 -7.90 -25.88 -30.99
N VAL A 45 -7.06 -25.18 -31.75
CA VAL A 45 -5.92 -24.46 -31.16
C VAL A 45 -6.36 -23.23 -30.35
N LEU A 46 -7.28 -22.43 -30.89
CA LEU A 46 -7.78 -21.22 -30.23
C LEU A 46 -8.52 -21.56 -28.92
N PRO A 47 -9.47 -22.51 -28.88
CA PRO A 47 -10.11 -22.91 -27.62
C PRO A 47 -9.15 -23.51 -26.60
N GLN A 48 -8.16 -24.30 -27.03
CA GLN A 48 -7.13 -24.84 -26.13
C GLN A 48 -6.28 -23.74 -25.50
N ARG A 49 -5.89 -22.72 -26.28
CA ARG A 49 -5.15 -21.55 -25.76
C ARG A 49 -5.97 -20.75 -24.77
N VAL A 50 -7.25 -20.52 -25.06
CA VAL A 50 -8.19 -19.86 -24.13
C VAL A 50 -8.33 -20.67 -22.85
N GLY A 51 -8.48 -22.00 -22.95
CA GLY A 51 -8.57 -22.89 -21.79
C GLY A 51 -7.31 -22.90 -20.92
N GLN A 52 -6.12 -22.87 -21.53
CA GLN A 52 -4.85 -22.76 -20.79
C GLN A 52 -4.75 -21.43 -20.03
N LEU A 53 -5.11 -20.32 -20.67
CA LEU A 53 -5.11 -19.00 -20.04
C LEU A 53 -6.14 -18.90 -18.91
N ALA A 54 -7.31 -19.52 -19.08
CA ALA A 54 -8.32 -19.61 -18.03
C ALA A 54 -7.83 -20.45 -16.83
N GLN A 55 -7.09 -21.53 -17.07
CA GLN A 55 -6.51 -22.34 -16.00
C GLN A 55 -5.41 -21.59 -15.23
N SER A 56 -4.54 -20.87 -15.94
CA SER A 56 -3.51 -20.05 -15.28
C SER A 56 -4.12 -18.89 -14.51
N GLU A 57 -5.12 -18.22 -15.09
CA GLU A 57 -5.85 -17.15 -14.42
C GLU A 57 -6.57 -17.64 -13.16
N ALA A 58 -7.30 -18.77 -13.24
CA ALA A 58 -8.01 -19.32 -12.09
C ALA A 58 -7.07 -19.73 -10.94
N ALA A 59 -5.88 -20.25 -11.26
CA ALA A 59 -4.87 -20.58 -10.25
C ALA A 59 -4.36 -19.33 -9.53
N GLU A 60 -4.07 -18.25 -10.26
CA GLU A 60 -3.66 -16.97 -9.68
C GLU A 60 -4.80 -16.32 -8.88
N LEU A 61 -6.04 -16.42 -9.36
CA LEU A 61 -7.22 -15.89 -8.67
C LEU A 61 -7.45 -16.59 -7.32
N ASP A 62 -7.29 -17.91 -7.24
CA ASP A 62 -7.42 -18.66 -5.99
C ASP A 62 -6.35 -18.25 -4.97
N LEU A 63 -5.10 -18.08 -5.42
CA LEU A 63 -4.01 -17.57 -4.59
C LEU A 63 -4.28 -16.13 -4.11
N ALA A 64 -4.81 -15.27 -4.98
CA ALA A 64 -5.20 -13.91 -4.64
C ALA A 64 -6.33 -13.88 -3.59
N ARG A 65 -7.37 -14.71 -3.73
CA ARG A 65 -8.48 -14.81 -2.76
C ARG A 65 -7.99 -15.29 -1.40
N LYS A 66 -7.16 -16.32 -1.39
CA LYS A 66 -6.55 -16.85 -0.16
C LYS A 66 -5.70 -15.79 0.53
N GLY A 67 -4.77 -15.16 -0.20
CA GLY A 67 -3.90 -14.12 0.34
C GLY A 67 -4.67 -12.90 0.86
N THR A 68 -5.75 -12.50 0.17
CA THR A 68 -6.64 -11.41 0.62
C THR A 68 -7.36 -11.76 1.92
N THR A 69 -7.85 -12.99 2.04
CA THR A 69 -8.52 -13.49 3.26
C THR A 69 -7.56 -13.55 4.44
N ASP A 70 -6.36 -14.10 4.23
CA ASP A 70 -5.30 -14.20 5.24
C ASP A 70 -4.86 -12.80 5.72
N ALA A 71 -4.65 -11.87 4.78
CA ALA A 71 -4.28 -10.50 5.09
C ALA A 71 -5.40 -9.75 5.84
N SER A 72 -6.66 -9.87 5.40
CA SER A 72 -7.82 -9.24 6.05
C SER A 72 -8.04 -9.74 7.49
N SER A 73 -7.93 -11.06 7.71
CA SER A 73 -8.08 -11.65 9.05
C SER A 73 -6.96 -11.22 10.00
N THR A 74 -5.72 -11.12 9.50
CA THR A 74 -4.57 -10.66 10.28
C THR A 74 -4.68 -9.17 10.58
N LEU A 75 -5.10 -8.37 9.59
CA LEU A 75 -5.31 -6.94 9.73
C LEU A 75 -6.35 -6.61 10.81
N SER A 76 -7.45 -7.35 10.80
CA SER A 76 -8.53 -7.19 11.78
C SER A 76 -8.02 -7.45 13.20
N ARG A 77 -7.18 -8.47 13.41
CA ARG A 77 -6.55 -8.74 14.73
C ARG A 77 -5.62 -7.60 15.16
N VAL A 78 -4.73 -7.16 14.27
CA VAL A 78 -3.78 -6.07 14.56
C VAL A 78 -4.53 -4.80 14.98
N TRP A 79 -5.57 -4.41 14.24
CA TRP A 79 -6.32 -3.20 14.57
C TRP A 79 -7.25 -3.35 15.76
N LEU A 80 -7.71 -4.56 16.09
CA LEU A 80 -8.50 -4.81 17.31
C LEU A 80 -7.65 -4.63 18.56
N ASP A 81 -6.39 -5.06 18.55
CA ASP A 81 -5.47 -4.88 19.68
C ASP A 81 -4.95 -3.43 19.78
N LEU A 82 -4.64 -2.78 18.64
CA LEU A 82 -4.29 -1.34 18.64
C LEU A 82 -5.44 -0.44 19.15
N SER A 83 -6.70 -0.84 18.93
CA SER A 83 -7.90 -0.03 19.17
C SER A 83 -8.21 0.30 20.62
N ALA A 84 -8.09 -0.70 21.49
CA ALA A 84 -8.69 -0.65 22.81
C ALA A 84 -7.83 0.12 23.81
N GLN A 85 -6.56 0.31 23.49
CA GLN A 85 -5.52 0.71 24.42
C GLN A 85 -4.63 1.83 23.86
N GLY A 86 -4.64 2.04 22.54
CA GLY A 86 -3.67 2.89 21.86
C GLY A 86 -2.28 2.25 21.88
N THR A 87 -1.50 2.50 20.84
CA THR A 87 -0.16 1.87 20.68
C THR A 87 0.83 2.21 21.80
N MET A 88 0.60 3.29 22.54
CA MET A 88 1.46 3.72 23.65
C MET A 88 1.32 2.91 24.94
N SER A 89 0.24 2.15 25.13
CA SER A 89 0.02 1.39 26.37
C SER A 89 0.31 -0.11 26.23
N LEU A 90 0.71 -0.54 25.03
CA LEU A 90 1.13 -1.91 24.74
C LEU A 90 2.50 -2.20 25.34
N SER A 91 2.68 -3.40 25.89
CA SER A 91 3.99 -3.87 26.36
C SER A 91 4.96 -4.11 25.21
N ASP A 92 6.27 -4.04 25.45
CA ASP A 92 7.32 -4.32 24.45
C ASP A 92 7.12 -5.69 23.76
N ALA A 93 6.67 -6.69 24.50
CA ALA A 93 6.38 -8.03 23.98
C ALA A 93 5.16 -8.03 23.03
N GLN A 94 4.12 -7.24 23.32
CA GLN A 94 2.96 -7.06 22.44
C GLN A 94 3.36 -6.27 21.18
N LEU A 95 4.06 -5.14 21.35
CA LEU A 95 4.54 -4.34 20.22
C LEU A 95 5.39 -5.15 19.24
N THR A 96 6.28 -6.01 19.75
CA THR A 96 7.11 -6.88 18.90
C THR A 96 6.28 -7.90 18.12
N ARG A 97 5.29 -8.51 18.79
CA ARG A 97 4.37 -9.48 18.17
C ARG A 97 3.51 -8.82 17.10
N ASP A 98 2.90 -7.67 17.43
CA ASP A 98 1.97 -6.98 16.54
C ASP A 98 2.71 -6.37 15.34
N LEU A 99 3.97 -5.93 15.51
CA LEU A 99 4.82 -5.53 14.40
C LEU A 99 5.09 -6.69 13.45
N ALA A 100 5.40 -7.87 13.99
CA ALA A 100 5.64 -9.06 13.17
C ALA A 100 4.36 -9.48 12.42
N LEU A 101 3.20 -9.43 13.09
CA LEU A 101 1.90 -9.68 12.47
C LEU A 101 1.58 -8.67 11.37
N ALA A 102 1.74 -7.37 11.63
CA ALA A 102 1.49 -6.31 10.65
C ALA A 102 2.40 -6.43 9.42
N LYS A 103 3.70 -6.71 9.61
CA LYS A 103 4.63 -6.97 8.50
C LYS A 103 4.29 -8.24 7.71
N SER A 104 3.82 -9.28 8.39
CA SER A 104 3.38 -10.51 7.73
C SER A 104 2.12 -10.27 6.88
N ALA A 105 1.18 -9.44 7.38
CA ALA A 105 -0.02 -9.06 6.66
C ALA A 105 0.31 -8.15 5.46
N GLU A 106 1.24 -7.21 5.61
CA GLU A 106 1.74 -6.37 4.52
C GLU A 106 2.35 -7.21 3.41
N LYS A 107 3.19 -8.19 3.77
CA LYS A 107 3.76 -9.13 2.81
C LYS A 107 2.68 -9.97 2.12
N ALA A 108 1.76 -10.55 2.88
CA ALA A 108 0.68 -11.36 2.32
C ALA A 108 -0.21 -10.56 1.36
N ALA A 109 -0.51 -9.30 1.70
CA ALA A 109 -1.27 -8.40 0.83
C ALA A 109 -0.49 -8.02 -0.44
N GLY A 110 0.82 -7.79 -0.33
CA GLY A 110 1.69 -7.54 -1.47
C GLY A 110 1.80 -8.73 -2.42
N ASP A 111 1.98 -9.93 -1.88
CA ASP A 111 2.03 -11.18 -2.65
C ASP A 111 0.68 -11.43 -3.36
N ALA A 112 -0.44 -11.25 -2.64
CA ALA A 112 -1.79 -11.37 -3.21
C ALA A 112 -2.07 -10.35 -4.32
N LEU A 113 -1.56 -9.12 -4.20
CA LEU A 113 -1.69 -8.09 -5.23
C LEU A 113 -0.88 -8.47 -6.48
N GLY A 114 0.28 -9.12 -6.30
CA GLY A 114 1.04 -9.73 -7.40
C GLY A 114 0.21 -10.77 -8.16
N HIS A 115 -0.48 -11.66 -7.44
CA HIS A 115 -1.37 -12.65 -8.03
C HIS A 115 -2.56 -12.01 -8.78
N VAL A 116 -3.17 -10.95 -8.24
CA VAL A 116 -4.22 -10.17 -8.93
C VAL A 116 -3.69 -9.58 -10.24
N GLN A 117 -2.48 -9.00 -10.24
CA GLN A 117 -1.87 -8.44 -11.46
C GLN A 117 -1.57 -9.52 -12.50
N LEU A 118 -1.09 -10.69 -12.07
CA LEU A 118 -0.85 -11.83 -12.95
C LEU A 118 -2.16 -12.35 -13.58
N ALA A 119 -3.21 -12.52 -12.78
CA ALA A 119 -4.54 -12.89 -13.26
C ALA A 119 -5.08 -11.88 -14.30
N GLN A 120 -4.98 -10.58 -14.00
CA GLN A 120 -5.34 -9.51 -14.94
C GLN A 120 -4.53 -9.59 -16.24
N SER A 121 -3.24 -9.94 -16.17
CA SER A 121 -2.39 -10.10 -17.35
C SER A 121 -2.82 -11.29 -18.22
N TYR A 122 -3.24 -12.41 -17.62
CA TYR A 122 -3.77 -13.57 -18.35
C TYR A 122 -5.12 -13.25 -19.00
N MET A 123 -5.97 -12.49 -18.33
CA MET A 123 -7.21 -11.99 -18.94
C MET A 123 -6.94 -11.07 -20.12
N ALA A 124 -5.99 -10.14 -20.00
CA ALA A 124 -5.61 -9.25 -21.09
C ALA A 124 -5.01 -10.02 -22.28
N GLN A 125 -4.20 -11.04 -22.01
CA GLN A 125 -3.70 -11.96 -23.04
C GLN A 125 -4.83 -12.74 -23.70
N ALA A 126 -5.81 -13.20 -22.93
CA ALA A 126 -6.94 -13.95 -23.42
C ALA A 126 -7.89 -13.08 -24.28
N ASP A 127 -8.11 -11.82 -23.91
CA ASP A 127 -8.89 -10.82 -24.66
C ASP A 127 -8.16 -10.35 -25.93
N GLY A 128 -6.82 -10.37 -25.91
CA GLY A 128 -5.95 -9.99 -27.03
C GLY A 128 -5.69 -11.09 -28.05
N LEU A 129 -6.28 -12.28 -27.90
CA LEU A 129 -6.07 -13.38 -28.85
C LEU A 129 -6.72 -13.06 -30.21
N PRO A 130 -5.98 -13.22 -31.32
CA PRO A 130 -6.50 -12.91 -32.65
C PRO A 130 -7.64 -13.85 -33.03
N PHE A 131 -8.54 -13.37 -33.88
CA PHE A 131 -9.72 -14.10 -34.39
C PHE A 131 -10.79 -14.42 -33.33
N GLN A 132 -10.69 -13.86 -32.13
CA GLN A 132 -11.81 -13.83 -31.19
C GLN A 132 -12.85 -12.81 -31.61
N LEU A 133 -14.11 -13.26 -31.70
CA LEU A 133 -15.25 -12.39 -32.00
C LEU A 133 -15.86 -11.78 -30.73
N HIS A 134 -15.60 -12.40 -29.58
CA HIS A 134 -16.10 -11.99 -28.26
C HIS A 134 -15.05 -12.35 -27.20
N SER A 135 -15.02 -11.58 -26.10
CA SER A 135 -14.18 -11.90 -24.95
C SER A 135 -14.55 -13.28 -24.37
N PRO A 136 -13.56 -14.07 -23.91
CA PRO A 136 -13.80 -15.35 -23.24
C PRO A 136 -14.77 -15.23 -22.06
N ALA A 137 -15.63 -16.24 -21.87
CA ALA A 137 -16.70 -16.21 -20.87
C ALA A 137 -16.21 -16.03 -19.41
N PHE A 138 -15.03 -16.58 -19.08
CA PHE A 138 -14.44 -16.44 -17.74
C PHE A 138 -14.12 -14.98 -17.41
N ILE A 139 -13.70 -14.17 -18.40
CA ILE A 139 -13.40 -12.76 -18.21
C ILE A 139 -14.59 -11.98 -17.65
N ALA A 140 -15.81 -12.25 -18.13
CA ALA A 140 -17.01 -11.57 -17.66
C ALA A 140 -17.32 -11.89 -16.19
N THR A 141 -16.92 -13.06 -15.72
CA THR A 141 -17.18 -13.57 -14.37
C THR A 141 -16.10 -13.12 -13.38
N ASP A 142 -14.83 -13.16 -13.81
CA ASP A 142 -13.69 -13.00 -12.90
C ASP A 142 -13.17 -11.55 -12.83
N ARG A 143 -13.46 -10.72 -13.84
CA ARG A 143 -13.07 -9.30 -13.88
C ARG A 143 -13.63 -8.50 -12.69
N PRO A 144 -14.93 -8.61 -12.32
CA PRO A 144 -15.45 -7.95 -11.13
C PRO A 144 -14.77 -8.44 -9.84
N ALA A 145 -14.55 -9.74 -9.71
CA ALA A 145 -13.91 -10.32 -8.53
C ALA A 145 -12.49 -9.76 -8.33
N LEU A 146 -11.68 -9.72 -9.38
CA LEU A 146 -10.33 -9.14 -9.32
C LEU A 146 -10.32 -7.64 -8.99
N GLN A 147 -11.31 -6.87 -9.44
CA GLN A 147 -11.44 -5.45 -9.08
C GLN A 147 -11.79 -5.24 -7.61
N HIS A 148 -12.60 -6.14 -7.04
CA HIS A 148 -12.92 -6.13 -5.62
C HIS A 148 -11.71 -6.56 -4.77
N LEU A 149 -10.99 -7.60 -5.19
CA LEU A 149 -9.75 -8.03 -4.53
C LEU A 149 -8.67 -6.93 -4.56
N ASP A 150 -8.44 -6.27 -5.70
CA ASP A 150 -7.48 -5.16 -5.81
C ASP A 150 -7.83 -4.01 -4.83
N ARG A 151 -9.10 -3.61 -4.78
CA ARG A 151 -9.57 -2.58 -3.83
C ARG A 151 -9.38 -3.00 -2.37
N ALA A 152 -9.73 -4.24 -2.04
CA ALA A 152 -9.53 -4.78 -0.70
C ALA A 152 -8.05 -4.80 -0.29
N LEU A 153 -7.17 -5.22 -1.21
CA LEU A 153 -5.73 -5.31 -0.98
C LEU A 153 -5.08 -3.93 -0.85
N GLN A 154 -5.46 -2.95 -1.66
CA GLN A 154 -4.97 -1.58 -1.52
C GLN A 154 -5.38 -0.95 -0.18
N ALA A 155 -6.63 -1.16 0.26
CA ALA A 155 -7.08 -0.71 1.57
C ALA A 155 -6.34 -1.42 2.71
N THR A 156 -6.11 -2.73 2.55
CA THR A 156 -5.34 -3.54 3.49
C THR A 156 -3.90 -3.03 3.62
N LEU A 157 -3.21 -2.78 2.51
CA LEU A 157 -1.83 -2.25 2.49
C LEU A 157 -1.72 -0.89 3.18
N LYS A 158 -2.70 0.01 2.93
CA LYS A 158 -2.75 1.30 3.63
C LYS A 158 -2.86 1.12 5.15
N LEU A 159 -3.77 0.25 5.59
CA LEU A 159 -3.99 0.00 7.01
C LEU A 159 -2.83 -0.77 7.68
N THR A 160 -2.18 -1.70 6.99
CA THR A 160 -0.98 -2.37 7.51
C THR A 160 0.19 -1.41 7.61
N HIS A 161 0.40 -0.55 6.61
CA HIS A 161 1.46 0.46 6.65
C HIS A 161 1.27 1.42 7.82
N ALA A 162 0.05 1.89 8.04
CA ALA A 162 -0.29 2.71 9.18
C ALA A 162 -0.04 2.00 10.52
N ALA A 163 -0.44 0.73 10.65
CA ALA A 163 -0.16 -0.06 11.85
C ALA A 163 1.34 -0.23 12.09
N VAL A 164 2.13 -0.56 11.05
CA VAL A 164 3.59 -0.67 11.13
C VAL A 164 4.21 0.65 11.61
N LEU A 165 3.80 1.78 11.05
CA LEU A 165 4.28 3.10 11.47
C LEU A 165 3.98 3.36 12.95
N GLN A 166 2.73 3.18 13.38
CA GLN A 166 2.33 3.44 14.77
C GLN A 166 3.06 2.52 15.77
N ILE A 167 3.18 1.23 15.46
CA ILE A 167 3.88 0.27 16.33
C ILE A 167 5.38 0.58 16.38
N THR A 168 5.99 0.95 15.25
CA THR A 168 7.42 1.31 15.20
C THR A 168 7.70 2.58 16.01
N LEU A 169 6.83 3.58 15.91
CA LEU A 169 6.90 4.78 16.74
C LEU A 169 6.78 4.44 18.23
N ALA A 170 5.85 3.56 18.60
CA ALA A 170 5.71 3.10 19.98
C ALA A 170 6.95 2.38 20.51
N GLN A 171 7.57 1.51 19.71
CA GLN A 171 8.81 0.85 20.09
C GLN A 171 9.95 1.87 20.30
N GLN A 172 10.13 2.80 19.36
CA GLN A 172 11.17 3.82 19.45
C GLN A 172 10.99 4.68 20.69
N VAL A 173 9.77 5.13 20.95
CA VAL A 173 9.44 5.95 22.12
C VAL A 173 9.62 5.18 23.42
N THR A 174 9.24 3.91 23.48
CA THR A 174 9.41 3.09 24.69
C THR A 174 10.90 2.87 24.99
N GLN A 175 11.71 2.62 23.97
CA GLN A 175 13.17 2.52 24.11
C GLN A 175 13.81 3.84 24.56
N ASP A 176 13.35 4.98 24.03
CA ASP A 176 13.89 6.28 24.41
C ASP A 176 13.43 6.71 25.81
N ALA A 177 12.20 6.39 26.21
CA ALA A 177 11.70 6.61 27.56
C ALA A 177 12.50 5.81 28.61
N GLN A 178 12.91 4.58 28.31
CA GLN A 178 13.78 3.77 29.19
C GLN A 178 15.17 4.39 29.39
N LYS A 179 15.67 5.18 28.44
CA LYS A 179 16.96 5.88 28.56
C LYS A 179 16.87 7.13 29.44
N ILE A 180 15.68 7.70 29.60
CA ILE A 180 15.43 8.84 30.49
C ILE A 180 15.27 8.28 31.91
N SER A 181 16.39 8.12 32.61
CA SER A 181 16.38 7.67 34.01
C SER A 181 15.45 8.53 34.87
N THR A 182 14.57 7.88 35.64
CA THR A 182 13.70 8.51 36.66
C THR A 182 14.47 9.01 37.88
N THR A 183 15.76 8.68 38.02
CA THR A 183 16.61 9.17 39.13
C THR A 183 17.39 10.41 38.69
N LEU A 184 17.09 11.53 39.35
CA LEU A 184 17.66 12.85 39.07
C LEU A 184 19.15 12.90 39.43
N ASP A 185 20.01 13.09 38.43
CA ASP A 185 21.31 13.73 38.57
C ASP A 185 21.44 14.87 37.57
N VAL A 186 21.64 16.10 38.04
CA VAL A 186 21.25 17.34 37.32
C VAL A 186 22.12 17.61 36.07
N ALA A 187 23.40 17.25 36.10
CA ALA A 187 24.35 17.56 35.03
C ALA A 187 24.41 16.50 33.91
N LEU A 188 24.31 15.21 34.27
CA LEU A 188 24.31 14.11 33.29
C LEU A 188 23.00 14.07 32.47
N ASN A 189 21.90 14.50 33.10
CA ASN A 189 20.57 14.40 32.53
C ASN A 189 20.23 15.53 31.55
N ALA A 190 20.85 16.71 31.62
CA ALA A 190 20.57 17.80 30.68
C ALA A 190 20.84 17.39 29.22
N ARG A 191 21.85 16.54 29.00
CA ARG A 191 22.17 15.97 27.68
C ARG A 191 21.14 14.93 27.23
N LEU A 192 20.72 14.03 28.12
CA LEU A 192 19.67 13.05 27.85
C LEU A 192 18.33 13.74 27.52
N TRP A 193 18.00 14.80 28.25
CA TRP A 193 16.85 15.65 27.95
C TRP A 193 17.04 16.37 26.61
N ALA A 194 18.22 16.94 26.30
CA ALA A 194 18.47 17.54 25.00
C ALA A 194 18.38 16.57 23.82
N ASP A 195 18.84 15.34 24.00
CA ASP A 195 18.73 14.30 22.98
C ASP A 195 17.27 13.84 22.81
N ALA A 196 16.50 13.75 23.90
CA ALA A 196 15.05 13.52 23.85
C ALA A 196 14.28 14.67 23.18
N ALA A 197 14.66 15.94 23.40
CA ALA A 197 14.10 17.08 22.69
C ALA A 197 14.38 17.01 21.20
N ARG A 198 15.63 16.66 20.83
CA ARG A 198 15.97 16.49 19.41
C ARG A 198 15.15 15.37 18.82
N ALA A 199 15.11 14.19 19.44
CA ALA A 199 14.32 13.06 18.95
C ALA A 199 12.83 13.42 18.80
N ALA A 200 12.22 14.07 19.80
CA ALA A 200 10.83 14.51 19.73
C ALA A 200 10.61 15.58 18.65
N SER A 201 11.55 16.53 18.47
CA SER A 201 11.48 17.55 17.41
C SER A 201 11.64 16.95 16.01
N THR A 202 12.56 15.99 15.83
CA THR A 202 12.73 15.29 14.55
C THR A 202 11.47 14.48 14.23
N LEU A 203 10.91 13.77 15.22
CA LEU A 203 9.62 13.09 15.08
C LEU A 203 8.50 14.07 14.73
N ALA A 204 8.47 15.26 15.35
CA ALA A 204 7.46 16.27 15.07
C ALA A 204 7.52 16.71 13.59
N ASP A 205 8.72 16.98 13.08
CA ASP A 205 8.92 17.39 11.69
C ASP A 205 8.64 16.24 10.70
N ASP A 206 9.07 15.02 11.01
CA ASP A 206 8.83 13.82 10.19
C ASP A 206 7.34 13.43 10.14
N LEU A 207 6.61 13.65 11.24
CA LEU A 207 5.19 13.33 11.36
C LEU A 207 4.29 14.51 10.99
N LYS A 208 4.83 15.71 10.78
CA LYS A 208 4.10 16.91 10.35
C LYS A 208 3.24 16.70 9.10
N PRO A 209 3.69 15.99 8.04
CA PRO A 209 2.85 15.68 6.88
C PRO A 209 1.61 14.84 7.24
N GLN A 210 1.75 13.96 8.24
CA GLN A 210 0.65 13.14 8.76
C GLN A 210 -0.24 13.89 9.76
N GLN A 211 0.30 14.85 10.50
CA GLN A 211 -0.45 15.73 11.42
C GLN A 211 -1.31 16.78 10.71
N VAL A 212 -0.82 17.40 9.62
CA VAL A 212 -1.62 18.35 8.81
C VAL A 212 -2.84 17.63 8.20
N SER A 213 -2.70 16.33 7.99
CA SER A 213 -3.77 15.45 7.54
C SER A 213 -4.77 15.11 8.65
N ALA A 214 -4.59 15.50 9.92
CA ALA A 214 -5.58 15.25 10.99
C ALA A 214 -6.92 15.96 10.77
N GLY A 215 -6.97 16.95 9.85
CA GLY A 215 -8.20 17.55 9.33
C GLY A 215 -8.83 16.78 8.15
N PHE A 216 -8.19 15.72 7.66
CA PHE A 216 -8.63 14.90 6.53
C PHE A 216 -8.65 13.41 6.92
N ALA A 217 -9.57 12.64 6.33
CA ALA A 217 -9.76 11.22 6.60
C ALA A 217 -8.57 10.30 6.21
N ASP A 218 -7.46 10.87 5.72
CA ASP A 218 -6.25 10.18 5.28
C ASP A 218 -5.12 10.14 6.34
N ALA A 219 -5.25 10.85 7.47
CA ALA A 219 -4.32 10.70 8.59
C ALA A 219 -4.58 9.40 9.36
N LEU A 220 -3.90 8.33 8.97
CA LEU A 220 -3.94 7.05 9.66
C LEU A 220 -3.05 7.00 10.92
N LEU A 221 -2.43 8.11 11.31
CA LEU A 221 -1.68 8.24 12.55
C LEU A 221 -2.62 8.63 13.69
N ASP A 222 -2.52 7.92 14.82
CA ASP A 222 -3.29 8.24 16.02
C ASP A 222 -2.92 9.66 16.52
N PRO A 223 -3.88 10.58 16.71
CA PRO A 223 -3.64 11.92 17.26
C PRO A 223 -2.97 11.90 18.65
N LEU A 224 -3.00 10.77 19.36
CA LEU A 224 -2.20 10.53 20.55
C LEU A 224 -0.72 10.86 20.34
N TRP A 225 -0.13 10.45 19.21
CA TRP A 225 1.29 10.70 18.92
C TRP A 225 1.62 12.18 18.87
N ALA A 226 0.77 12.99 18.24
CA ALA A 226 0.96 14.44 18.19
C ALA A 226 0.93 15.05 19.60
N SER A 227 -0.08 14.68 20.40
CA SER A 227 -0.23 15.21 21.77
C SER A 227 0.95 14.83 22.69
N TRP A 228 1.49 13.62 22.51
CA TRP A 228 2.64 13.15 23.26
C TRP A 228 3.93 13.87 22.86
N ILE A 229 4.17 14.03 21.55
CA ILE A 229 5.35 14.74 21.03
C ILE A 229 5.36 16.19 21.54
N ASP A 230 4.25 16.91 21.39
CA ASP A 230 4.14 18.30 21.84
C ASP A 230 4.34 18.42 23.36
N GLY A 231 3.74 17.50 24.12
CA GLY A 231 3.91 17.42 25.58
C GLY A 231 5.36 17.15 25.98
N MET A 232 6.03 16.22 25.31
CA MET A 232 7.43 15.88 25.58
C MET A 232 8.38 17.02 25.23
N VAL A 233 8.19 17.70 24.11
CA VAL A 233 8.97 18.90 23.77
C VAL A 233 8.85 19.95 24.89
N SER A 234 7.64 20.23 25.37
CA SER A 234 7.39 21.18 26.47
C SER A 234 8.08 20.78 27.78
N VAL A 235 7.97 19.51 28.19
CA VAL A 235 8.62 18.99 29.41
C VAL A 235 10.14 19.09 29.29
N VAL A 236 10.70 18.73 28.14
CA VAL A 236 12.14 18.76 27.91
C VAL A 236 12.69 20.18 27.92
N THR A 237 12.04 21.12 27.22
CA THR A 237 12.46 22.53 27.22
C THR A 237 12.45 23.11 28.64
N SER A 238 11.41 22.79 29.42
CA SER A 238 11.31 23.22 30.82
C SER A 238 12.39 22.58 31.70
N ALA A 239 12.75 21.32 31.45
CA ALA A 239 13.80 20.61 32.17
C ALA A 239 15.19 21.18 31.87
N GLN A 240 15.47 21.56 30.62
CA GLN A 240 16.71 22.25 30.24
C GLN A 240 16.84 23.60 30.94
N GLN A 241 15.78 24.40 30.96
CA GLN A 241 15.77 25.70 31.66
C GLN A 241 16.03 25.54 33.16
N TYR A 242 15.46 24.49 33.77
CA TYR A 242 15.74 24.15 35.17
C TYR A 242 17.22 23.76 35.37
N ALA A 243 17.76 22.87 34.54
CA ALA A 243 19.15 22.41 34.65
C ALA A 243 20.15 23.57 34.47
N LEU A 244 19.91 24.48 33.52
CA LEU A 244 20.73 25.67 33.31
C LEU A 244 20.67 26.62 34.51
N ALA A 245 19.48 26.90 35.04
CA ALA A 245 19.31 27.78 36.20
C ALA A 245 19.94 27.19 37.48
N ALA A 246 19.83 25.87 37.66
CA ALA A 246 20.47 25.15 38.76
C ALA A 246 22.00 25.17 38.63
N ALA A 247 22.54 24.92 37.43
CA ALA A 247 23.98 24.99 37.18
C ALA A 247 24.55 26.41 37.34
N ALA A 248 23.76 27.44 37.06
CA ALA A 248 24.12 28.84 37.27
C ALA A 248 23.99 29.32 38.73
N ASN A 249 23.64 28.45 39.69
CA ASN A 249 23.37 28.78 41.09
C ASN A 249 22.28 29.86 41.30
N GLN A 250 21.37 30.03 40.34
CA GLN A 250 20.28 30.99 40.42
C GLN A 250 19.08 30.36 41.12
N THR A 251 19.10 30.27 42.44
CA THR A 251 18.11 29.54 43.25
C THR A 251 16.66 29.97 43.03
N GLN A 252 16.38 31.28 42.90
CA GLN A 252 15.03 31.77 42.63
C GLN A 252 14.54 31.39 41.23
N VAL A 253 15.41 31.50 40.22
CA VAL A 253 15.10 31.13 38.82
C VAL A 253 14.92 29.61 38.72
N ALA A 254 15.77 28.83 39.39
CA ALA A 254 15.64 27.37 39.45
C ALA A 254 14.32 26.93 40.11
N GLN A 255 13.87 27.60 41.18
CA GLN A 255 12.57 27.32 41.80
C GLN A 255 11.39 27.66 40.86
N GLN A 256 11.48 28.74 40.09
CA GLN A 256 10.46 29.10 39.10
C GLN A 256 10.45 28.10 37.93
N SER A 257 11.62 27.72 37.41
CA SER A 257 11.75 26.70 36.37
C SER A 257 11.28 25.32 36.85
N ALA A 258 11.47 24.98 38.13
CA ALA A 258 10.94 23.75 38.72
C ALA A 258 9.41 23.74 38.74
N LYS A 259 8.77 24.88 39.06
CA LYS A 259 7.31 25.03 38.96
C LYS A 259 6.82 24.92 37.52
N ASN A 260 7.53 25.54 36.57
CA ASN A 260 7.20 25.44 35.14
C ASN A 260 7.33 24.00 34.63
N LEU A 261 8.37 23.28 35.03
CA LEU A 261 8.54 21.85 34.72
C LEU A 261 7.41 21.00 35.30
N ALA A 262 7.01 21.24 36.55
CA ALA A 262 5.88 20.54 37.17
C ALA A 262 4.57 20.81 36.41
N ASN A 263 4.31 22.07 36.04
CA ASN A 263 3.14 22.46 35.24
C ASN A 263 3.17 21.83 33.85
N ALA A 264 4.32 21.82 33.17
CA ALA A 264 4.49 21.20 31.86
C ALA A 264 4.23 19.69 31.93
N ARG A 265 4.69 19.00 32.99
CA ARG A 265 4.38 17.58 33.23
C ARG A 265 2.90 17.33 33.47
N GLN A 266 2.23 18.18 34.25
CA GLN A 266 0.79 18.08 34.46
C GLN A 266 -0.02 18.33 33.18
N GLN A 267 0.37 19.33 32.39
CA GLN A 267 -0.26 19.63 31.10
C GLN A 267 -0.05 18.51 30.09
N ALA A 268 1.15 17.94 30.00
CA ALA A 268 1.44 16.78 29.15
C ALA A 268 0.64 15.53 29.57
N ALA A 269 0.50 15.27 30.88
CA ALA A 269 -0.31 14.18 31.37
C ALA A 269 -1.81 14.40 31.06
N ALA A 270 -2.30 15.63 31.20
CA ALA A 270 -3.69 15.98 30.90
C ALA A 270 -4.00 15.92 29.39
N SER A 271 -3.10 16.40 28.53
CA SER A 271 -3.26 16.33 27.07
C SER A 271 -3.22 14.88 26.57
N LEU A 272 -2.33 14.06 27.12
CA LEU A 272 -2.27 12.63 26.81
C LEU A 272 -3.57 11.92 27.23
N ALA A 273 -4.06 12.15 28.44
CA ALA A 273 -5.33 11.57 28.91
C ALA A 273 -6.52 12.02 28.05
N ALA A 274 -6.57 13.28 27.64
CA ALA A 274 -7.60 13.79 26.74
C ALA A 274 -7.52 13.14 25.36
N ALA A 275 -6.32 12.96 24.81
CA ALA A 275 -6.11 12.27 23.54
C ALA A 275 -6.45 10.77 23.64
N GLN A 276 -6.19 10.12 24.78
CA GLN A 276 -6.57 8.71 25.01
C GLN A 276 -8.09 8.53 24.98
N ASN A 277 -8.82 9.46 25.59
CA ASN A 277 -10.27 9.50 25.53
C ASN A 277 -10.80 9.77 24.11
N GLY A 278 -10.03 10.46 23.26
CA GLY A 278 -10.36 10.74 21.86
C GLY A 278 -10.00 9.63 20.88
N ALA A 279 -9.14 8.69 21.26
CA ALA A 279 -8.60 7.66 20.37
C ALA A 279 -9.70 6.74 19.78
N ALA A 280 -10.66 6.32 20.61
CA ALA A 280 -11.79 5.50 20.16
C ALA A 280 -12.65 6.22 19.11
N ALA A 281 -12.88 7.53 19.30
CA ALA A 281 -13.65 8.34 18.37
C ALA A 281 -12.90 8.59 17.05
N TRP A 282 -11.58 8.77 17.11
CA TRP A 282 -10.72 8.85 15.92
C TRP A 282 -10.77 7.54 15.15
N GLN A 283 -10.61 6.41 15.83
CA GLN A 283 -10.59 5.11 15.17
C GLN A 283 -11.93 4.78 14.50
N ALA A 284 -13.05 5.06 15.17
CA ALA A 284 -14.38 4.87 14.60
C ALA A 284 -14.61 5.72 13.33
N LYS A 285 -13.98 6.90 13.24
CA LYS A 285 -14.13 7.81 12.10
C LYS A 285 -13.15 7.53 10.96
N THR A 286 -11.94 7.06 11.27
CA THR A 286 -10.83 6.99 10.31
C THR A 286 -10.49 5.56 9.91
N ILE A 287 -10.45 4.64 10.87
CA ILE A 287 -9.98 3.25 10.66
C ILE A 287 -11.15 2.31 10.34
N GLN A 288 -12.26 2.42 11.08
CA GLN A 288 -13.41 1.53 10.90
C GLN A 288 -13.97 1.53 9.47
N PRO A 289 -14.13 2.68 8.78
CA PRO A 289 -14.62 2.69 7.40
C PRO A 289 -13.71 1.93 6.43
N LEU A 290 -12.40 1.94 6.67
CA LEU A 290 -11.44 1.21 5.85
C LEU A 290 -11.49 -0.30 6.15
N LEU A 291 -11.66 -0.69 7.41
CA LEU A 291 -11.88 -2.10 7.80
C LEU A 291 -13.20 -2.64 7.21
N ASP A 292 -14.26 -1.84 7.24
CA ASP A 292 -15.55 -2.17 6.63
C ASP A 292 -15.41 -2.31 5.10
N THR A 293 -14.61 -1.45 4.48
CA THR A 293 -14.29 -1.52 3.04
C THR A 293 -13.53 -2.80 2.71
N VAL A 294 -12.47 -3.13 3.47
CA VAL A 294 -11.73 -4.38 3.30
C VAL A 294 -12.66 -5.58 3.42
N THR A 295 -13.50 -5.62 4.45
CA THR A 295 -14.45 -6.72 4.68
C THR A 295 -15.45 -6.87 3.54
N ARG A 296 -16.04 -5.76 3.09
CA ARG A 296 -17.03 -5.74 2.01
C ARG A 296 -16.43 -6.16 0.66
N GLU A 297 -15.29 -5.59 0.31
CA GLU A 297 -14.62 -5.85 -0.97
C GLU A 297 -14.00 -7.25 -0.99
N THR A 298 -13.52 -7.77 0.14
CA THR A 298 -13.05 -9.16 0.23
C THR A 298 -14.21 -10.14 0.02
N ALA A 299 -15.38 -9.87 0.63
CA ALA A 299 -16.57 -10.70 0.44
C ALA A 299 -17.12 -10.63 -1.00
N ALA A 300 -16.98 -9.48 -1.68
CA ALA A 300 -17.39 -9.32 -3.07
C ALA A 300 -16.41 -9.92 -4.09
N GLY A 301 -15.14 -10.11 -3.69
CA GLY A 301 -14.10 -10.73 -4.52
C GLY A 301 -13.93 -12.25 -4.32
N ALA A 302 -14.61 -12.82 -3.32
CA ALA A 302 -14.57 -14.23 -2.96
C ALA A 302 -15.34 -15.14 -3.93
#